data_AF-A0A7C5WXQ7-F1
#
_entry.id   AF-A0A7C5WXQ7-F1
#
_cell.length_a   1.000
_cell.length_b   1.000
_cell.length_c   1.000
_cell.angle_alpha   90.00
_cell.angle_beta   90.00
_cell.angle_gamma   90.00
#
_symmetry.space_group_name_H-M   'P 1'
#
loop_
_entity.id
_entity.type
_entity.pdbx_description
1 polymer ?
#
loop_
_entity_poly.entity_id
_entity_poly.type
_entity_poly.pdbx_seq_one_letter_code
_entity_poly.pdbx_strand_id
1 'polypeptide(L)'
;ISEQAVAMADTAVTIPMAGMVQSLNVSVASALLLYEAYRQREKAGMYKRCALDKDTYTTLLFEACHPQVARYCRDKKLPYPAMNAEAEIIEALQDSRTHSGDSFTAWLKKTGQQQSS
;
A
#
# COMPACT_ATOMS: atom_id res chain seq x y z
N ILE A 1 8.27 24.98 -6.96
CA ILE A 1 8.79 24.30 -5.75
C ILE A 1 9.31 25.41 -4.84
N SER A 2 9.09 25.33 -3.53
CA SER A 2 9.57 26.37 -2.61
C SER A 2 11.10 26.32 -2.48
N GLU A 3 11.72 27.47 -2.19
CA GLU A 3 13.17 27.57 -2.00
C GLU A 3 13.67 26.67 -0.86
N GLN A 4 12.90 26.58 0.23
CA GLN A 4 13.20 25.67 1.34
C GLN A 4 13.25 24.20 0.89
N ALA A 5 12.31 23.76 0.05
CA ALA A 5 12.31 22.38 -0.45
C ALA A 5 13.47 22.10 -1.40
N VAL A 6 13.88 23.10 -2.20
CA VAL A 6 15.08 22.98 -3.06
C VAL A 6 16.36 22.91 -2.21
N ALA A 7 16.46 23.74 -1.16
CA ALA A 7 17.61 23.75 -0.26
C ALA A 7 17.78 22.44 0.54
N MET A 8 16.68 21.73 0.81
CA MET A 8 16.71 20.42 1.49
C MET A 8 16.95 19.24 0.55
N ALA A 9 16.89 19.43 -0.76
CA ALA A 9 17.05 18.35 -1.72
C ALA A 9 18.52 18.04 -1.97
N ASP A 10 18.89 16.74 -1.97
CA ASP A 10 20.23 16.31 -2.34
C ASP A 10 20.55 16.61 -3.82
N THR A 11 19.53 16.64 -4.67
CA THR A 11 19.69 16.84 -6.11
C THR A 11 18.45 17.48 -6.73
N ALA A 12 18.68 18.41 -7.65
CA ALA A 12 17.65 18.94 -8.56
C ALA A 12 17.85 18.34 -9.96
N VAL A 13 16.79 17.82 -10.56
CA VAL A 13 16.81 17.23 -11.91
C VAL A 13 15.88 18.01 -12.84
N THR A 14 16.27 18.09 -14.13
CA THR A 14 15.53 18.84 -15.15
C THR A 14 15.27 17.94 -16.36
N ILE A 15 14.05 18.00 -16.90
CA ILE A 15 13.71 17.34 -18.16
C ILE A 15 14.13 18.26 -19.30
N PRO A 16 14.96 17.83 -20.25
CA PRO A 16 15.35 18.64 -21.40
C PRO A 16 14.12 19.03 -22.24
N MET A 17 13.91 20.33 -22.44
CA MET A 17 12.84 20.87 -23.27
C MET A 17 13.38 21.19 -24.66
N ALA A 18 12.63 20.84 -25.71
CA ALA A 18 12.92 21.23 -27.09
C ALA A 18 11.85 22.21 -27.61
N GLY A 19 12.29 23.27 -28.30
CA GLY A 19 11.39 24.28 -28.86
C GLY A 19 11.01 25.39 -27.87
N MET A 20 9.85 26.02 -28.07
CA MET A 20 9.43 27.21 -27.31
C MET A 20 8.72 26.91 -25.97
N VAL A 21 8.66 25.64 -25.55
CA VAL A 21 7.96 25.24 -24.33
C VAL A 21 8.89 25.36 -23.12
N GLN A 22 8.44 26.07 -22.09
CA GLN A 22 9.23 26.35 -20.89
C GLN A 22 9.03 25.31 -19.78
N SER A 23 7.94 24.55 -19.79
CA SER A 23 7.67 23.49 -18.81
C SER A 23 6.64 22.49 -19.33
N LEU A 24 6.66 21.28 -18.75
CA LEU A 24 5.61 20.29 -18.93
C LEU A 24 4.54 20.42 -17.84
N ASN A 25 3.37 19.85 -18.10
CA ASN A 25 2.41 19.58 -17.04
C ASN A 25 3.05 18.73 -15.94
N VAL A 26 2.76 19.05 -14.69
CA VAL A 26 3.34 18.36 -13.52
C VAL A 26 3.11 16.85 -13.54
N SER A 27 1.96 16.37 -13.99
CA SER A 27 1.67 14.93 -14.07
C SER A 27 2.50 14.26 -15.17
N VAL A 28 2.69 14.93 -16.31
CA VAL A 28 3.52 14.43 -17.42
C VAL A 28 4.99 14.39 -17.02
N ALA A 29 5.51 15.45 -16.39
CA ALA A 29 6.87 15.48 -15.86
C ALA A 29 7.10 14.35 -14.82
N SER A 30 6.14 14.16 -13.92
CA SER A 30 6.19 13.11 -12.90
C SER A 30 6.18 11.71 -13.53
N ALA A 31 5.32 11.48 -14.53
CA ALA A 31 5.26 10.22 -15.25
C ALA A 31 6.60 9.91 -15.94
N LEU A 32 7.20 10.87 -16.65
CA LEU A 32 8.50 10.69 -17.32
C LEU A 32 9.60 10.32 -16.33
N LEU A 33 9.69 11.01 -15.19
CA LEU A 33 10.68 10.72 -14.16
C LEU A 33 10.47 9.33 -13.54
N LEU A 34 9.23 8.96 -13.23
CA LEU A 34 8.90 7.64 -12.68
C LEU A 34 9.19 6.50 -13.66
N TYR A 35 8.93 6.68 -14.95
CA TYR A 35 9.22 5.68 -15.97
C TYR A 35 10.72 5.49 -16.20
N GLU A 36 11.51 6.57 -16.17
CA GLU A 36 12.96 6.44 -16.25
C GLU A 36 13.52 5.73 -15.00
N ALA A 37 13.02 6.06 -13.81
CA ALA A 37 13.37 5.36 -12.59
C ALA A 37 12.99 3.86 -12.65
N TYR A 38 11.79 3.55 -13.15
CA TYR A 38 11.35 2.17 -13.40
C TYR A 38 12.32 1.44 -14.34
N ARG A 39 12.64 2.03 -15.51
CA ARG A 39 13.55 1.44 -16.50
C ARG A 39 14.93 1.15 -15.93
N GLN A 40 15.48 2.07 -15.13
CA GLN A 40 16.76 1.89 -14.45
C GLN A 40 16.70 0.75 -13.42
N ARG A 41 15.64 0.71 -12.59
CA ARG A 41 15.41 -0.33 -11.58
C ARG A 41 15.20 -1.70 -12.19
N GLU A 42 14.44 -1.79 -13.28
CA GLU A 42 14.21 -3.01 -14.04
C GLU A 42 15.52 -3.55 -14.63
N LYS A 43 16.32 -2.68 -15.27
CA LYS A 43 17.64 -3.06 -15.80
C LYS A 43 18.59 -3.54 -14.71
N ALA A 44 18.52 -2.95 -13.52
CA ALA A 44 19.25 -3.40 -12.33
C ALA A 44 18.66 -4.66 -11.68
N GLY A 45 17.56 -5.21 -12.20
CA GLY A 45 16.90 -6.40 -11.66
C GLY A 45 16.21 -6.19 -10.31
N MET A 46 15.96 -4.94 -9.91
CA MET A 46 15.42 -4.60 -8.58
C MET A 46 13.99 -5.11 -8.35
N TYR A 47 13.25 -5.38 -9.42
CA TYR A 47 11.90 -5.95 -9.36
C TYR A 47 11.87 -7.49 -9.39
N LYS A 48 13.02 -8.17 -9.48
CA LYS A 48 13.07 -9.65 -9.49
C LYS A 48 12.79 -10.28 -8.12
N ARG A 49 12.80 -9.48 -7.05
CA ARG A 49 12.51 -9.91 -5.69
C ARG A 49 11.70 -8.84 -4.97
N CYS A 50 10.93 -9.26 -3.96
CA CYS A 50 10.28 -8.30 -3.06
C CYS A 50 11.34 -7.46 -2.35
N ALA A 51 11.18 -6.14 -2.37
CA ALA A 51 12.07 -5.20 -1.68
C ALA A 51 11.59 -4.89 -0.24
N LEU A 52 10.41 -5.36 0.13
CA LEU A 52 9.86 -5.20 1.48
C LEU A 52 10.36 -6.32 2.38
N ASP A 53 10.55 -6.00 3.66
CA ASP A 53 10.69 -7.05 4.68
C ASP A 53 9.37 -7.83 4.82
N LYS A 54 9.47 -9.01 5.42
CA LYS A 54 8.36 -9.96 5.50
C LYS A 54 7.18 -9.40 6.29
N ASP A 55 7.44 -8.67 7.38
CA ASP A 55 6.39 -8.20 8.29
C ASP A 55 5.63 -7.04 7.65
N THR A 56 6.32 -6.10 7.02
CA THR A 56 5.72 -5.03 6.22
C THR A 56 4.90 -5.59 5.07
N TYR A 57 5.44 -6.58 4.34
CA TYR A 57 4.71 -7.22 3.25
C TYR A 57 3.41 -7.89 3.74
N THR A 58 3.48 -8.69 4.80
CA THR A 58 2.31 -9.38 5.37
C THR A 58 1.27 -8.37 5.88
N THR A 59 1.72 -7.29 6.53
CA THR A 59 0.82 -6.22 7.01
C THR A 59 0.10 -5.55 5.85
N LEU A 60 0.83 -5.11 4.81
CA LEU A 60 0.22 -4.45 3.65
C LEU A 60 -0.71 -5.41 2.88
N LEU A 61 -0.32 -6.68 2.75
CA LEU A 61 -1.17 -7.69 2.14
C LEU A 61 -2.48 -7.87 2.92
N PHE A 62 -2.42 -7.93 4.26
CA PHE A 62 -3.60 -8.01 5.12
C PHE A 62 -4.51 -6.79 4.91
N GLU A 63 -3.95 -5.58 4.94
CA GLU A 63 -4.72 -4.35 4.79
C GLU A 63 -5.38 -4.23 3.40
N ALA A 64 -4.71 -4.74 2.36
CA ALA A 64 -5.24 -4.76 1.01
C ALA A 64 -6.36 -5.80 0.82
N CYS A 65 -6.19 -7.01 1.37
CA CYS A 65 -7.18 -8.09 1.26
C CYS A 65 -8.39 -7.90 2.19
N HIS A 66 -8.19 -7.31 3.38
CA HIS A 66 -9.20 -7.16 4.43
C HIS A 66 -9.33 -5.74 4.98
N PRO A 67 -9.65 -4.73 4.15
CA PRO A 67 -9.61 -3.32 4.56
C PRO A 67 -10.55 -3.00 5.74
N GLN A 68 -11.70 -3.66 5.82
CA GLN A 68 -12.66 -3.49 6.91
C GLN A 68 -12.14 -4.06 8.23
N VAL A 69 -11.52 -5.24 8.20
CA VAL A 69 -10.94 -5.89 9.38
C VAL A 69 -9.70 -5.14 9.86
N ALA A 70 -8.85 -4.71 8.93
CA ALA A 70 -7.69 -3.88 9.23
C ALA A 70 -8.11 -2.58 9.91
N ARG A 71 -9.13 -1.89 9.39
CA ARG A 71 -9.69 -0.70 10.04
C ARG A 71 -10.17 -1.00 11.45
N TYR A 72 -10.95 -2.08 11.62
CA TYR A 72 -11.43 -2.49 12.94
C TYR A 72 -10.29 -2.73 13.94
N CYS A 73 -9.26 -3.47 13.52
CA CYS A 73 -8.11 -3.77 14.36
C CYS A 73 -7.34 -2.49 14.74
N ARG A 74 -7.13 -1.56 13.79
CA ARG A 74 -6.49 -0.27 14.08
C ARG A 74 -7.30 0.58 15.05
N ASP A 75 -8.61 0.67 14.85
CA ASP A 75 -9.52 1.45 15.71
C ASP A 75 -9.54 0.90 17.15
N LYS A 76 -9.42 -0.43 17.29
CA LYS A 76 -9.39 -1.13 18.59
C LYS A 76 -7.99 -1.36 19.16
N LYS A 77 -6.93 -0.98 18.44
CA LYS A 77 -5.51 -1.29 18.76
C LYS A 77 -5.29 -2.79 19.01
N LEU A 78 -5.95 -3.63 18.23
CA LEU A 78 -5.82 -5.08 18.27
C LEU A 78 -4.76 -5.55 17.27
N PRO A 79 -4.02 -6.63 17.58
CA PRO A 79 -3.14 -7.27 16.61
C PRO A 79 -3.93 -7.81 15.42
N TYR A 80 -3.31 -7.83 14.24
CA TYR A 80 -3.92 -8.42 13.06
C TYR A 80 -3.96 -9.96 13.21
N PRO A 81 -5.08 -10.61 12.86
CA PRO A 81 -5.21 -12.05 12.96
C PRO A 81 -4.36 -12.74 11.90
N ALA A 82 -3.96 -13.98 12.16
CA ALA A 82 -3.21 -14.77 11.19
C ALA A 82 -3.98 -15.00 9.88
N MET A 83 -3.26 -15.00 8.75
CA MET A 83 -3.76 -15.36 7.43
C MET A 83 -3.06 -16.60 6.87
N ASN A 84 -3.77 -17.36 6.04
CA ASN A 84 -3.16 -18.43 5.23
C ASN A 84 -2.53 -17.87 3.93
N ALA A 85 -2.05 -18.78 3.07
CA ALA A 85 -1.39 -18.41 1.80
C ALA A 85 -2.36 -17.78 0.78
N GLU A 86 -3.65 -18.10 0.90
CA GLU A 86 -4.75 -17.57 0.11
C GLU A 86 -5.25 -16.21 0.64
N ALA A 87 -4.55 -15.64 1.62
CA ALA A 87 -4.93 -14.44 2.34
C ALA A 87 -6.31 -14.55 3.01
N GLU A 88 -6.74 -15.72 3.44
CA GLU A 88 -7.94 -15.90 4.27
C GLU A 88 -7.57 -15.82 5.76
N ILE A 89 -8.44 -15.19 6.55
CA ILE A 89 -8.26 -15.08 8.00
C ILE A 89 -8.55 -16.43 8.65
N ILE A 90 -7.55 -16.99 9.34
CA ILE A 90 -7.65 -18.30 10.00
C ILE A 90 -7.79 -18.21 11.52
N GLU A 91 -7.56 -17.04 12.10
CA GLU A 91 -7.68 -16.81 13.55
C GLU A 91 -8.84 -15.87 13.88
N ALA A 92 -9.60 -16.21 14.92
CA ALA A 92 -10.66 -15.34 15.42
C ALA A 92 -10.05 -14.14 16.16
N LEU A 93 -10.57 -12.93 15.89
CA LEU A 93 -10.19 -11.74 16.65
C LEU A 93 -10.59 -11.91 18.13
N GLN A 94 -9.61 -11.82 19.02
CA GLN A 94 -9.84 -11.80 20.46
C GLN A 94 -10.28 -10.39 20.90
N ASP A 95 -11.57 -10.06 20.73
CA ASP A 95 -12.18 -8.89 21.37
C ASP A 95 -13.13 -9.33 22.49
N SER A 96 -13.07 -8.62 23.62
CA SER A 96 -13.95 -8.65 24.79
C SER A 96 -15.46 -8.67 24.52
N ARG A 97 -15.92 -8.30 23.31
CA ARG A 97 -17.34 -8.28 22.91
C ARG A 97 -17.80 -9.51 22.12
N THR A 98 -16.89 -10.36 21.68
CA THR A 98 -17.18 -11.53 20.84
C THR A 98 -16.40 -12.73 21.37
N HIS A 99 -16.85 -13.27 22.51
CA HIS A 99 -16.22 -14.44 23.15
C HIS A 99 -16.48 -15.79 22.44
N SER A 100 -17.03 -15.80 21.22
CA SER A 100 -17.16 -17.02 20.41
C SER A 100 -16.70 -16.76 18.98
N GLY A 101 -15.88 -17.67 18.45
CA GLY A 101 -15.41 -17.66 17.05
C GLY A 101 -16.55 -17.62 16.03
N ASP A 102 -17.76 -18.04 16.42
CA ASP A 102 -18.97 -17.97 15.60
C ASP A 102 -19.46 -16.53 15.37
N SER A 103 -19.25 -15.62 16.34
CA SER A 103 -19.72 -14.24 16.25
C SER A 103 -18.87 -13.41 15.28
N PHE A 104 -17.55 -13.62 15.29
CA PHE A 104 -16.62 -12.95 14.39
C PHE A 104 -16.76 -13.46 12.94
N THR A 105 -16.87 -14.78 12.74
CA THR A 105 -17.10 -15.34 11.39
C THR A 105 -18.47 -14.95 10.83
N ALA A 106 -19.51 -14.85 11.66
CA ALA A 106 -20.80 -14.30 11.25
C ALA A 106 -20.71 -12.82 10.87
N TRP A 107 -19.95 -12.01 11.63
CA TRP A 107 -19.68 -10.62 11.28
C TRP A 107 -18.89 -10.50 9.96
N LEU A 108 -17.82 -11.28 9.78
CA LEU A 108 -17.04 -11.31 8.53
C LEU A 108 -17.94 -11.65 7.32
N LYS A 109 -18.77 -12.70 7.41
CA LYS A 109 -19.70 -13.08 6.34
C LYS A 109 -20.72 -11.98 6.04
N LYS A 110 -21.25 -11.32 7.07
CA LYS A 110 -22.18 -10.20 6.92
C LYS A 110 -21.53 -8.98 6.25
N THR A 111 -20.27 -8.71 6.56
CA THR A 111 -19.56 -7.53 6.03
C THR A 111 -18.99 -7.79 4.62
N GLY A 112 -18.65 -9.04 4.29
CA GLY A 112 -18.26 -9.47 2.94
C GLY A 112 -19.42 -9.54 1.93
N GLN A 113 -20.66 -9.84 2.36
CA GLN A 113 -21.83 -9.83 1.47
C GLN A 113 -22.27 -8.43 0.99
N GLN A 114 -21.81 -7.35 1.61
CA GLN A 114 -22.14 -5.99 1.19
C GLN A 114 -21.33 -5.47 -0.02
N GLN A 115 -20.39 -6.24 -0.56
CA GLN A 115 -19.57 -5.84 -1.71
C GLN A 115 -19.94 -6.53 -3.05
N SER A 116 -20.96 -7.39 -3.07
CA SER A 116 -21.39 -8.11 -4.29
C SER A 116 -22.71 -7.59 -4.89
N SER A 117 -22.97 -6.29 -4.77
CA SER A 117 -24.12 -5.60 -5.39
C SER A 117 -23.71 -4.30 -6.04
#